data_AF-A0A2M9K6C0-F1
#
_entry.id   AF-A0A2M9K6C0-F1
#
_cell.length_a   1.000
_cell.length_b   1.000
_cell.length_c   1.000
_cell.angle_alpha   90.00
_cell.angle_beta   90.00
_cell.angle_gamma   90.00
#
_symmetry.space_group_name_H-M   'P 1'
#
loop_
_entity.id
_entity.type
_entity.pdbx_description
1 polymer ?
#
loop_
_entity_poly.entity_id
_entity_poly.type
_entity_poly.pdbx_seq_one_letter_code
_entity_poly.pdbx_strand_id
1 'polypeptide(L)'
;MGELKGARKQLERLDDPTVGLSALHGELAQARMKIQEVVQNGVTGLREENRELRRRQDKMITDLQESREEVRQEIQQLRDLADLLRGFIPAAAPAAAPQQAPPGAGADAGPGQDGNAATAGPSTPQAAPDHDDQGENMEHAAGQEPRKAAGSEPEEETGLKNAIEAAYRGTATGAVLAPVATGQMPQPEDPQVAHGVLLLKAAGVASAELVLHRDTWEFLSALAVDHGHFRTPPAVEDVKEGRIKAALSGRSLIAVLIELWNTRTTATVLEADWALATTAYNRIAAELAGATGSGETIRITLDDRLGHTGIEEG
;
A
#
# COMPACT_ATOMS: atom_id res chain seq x y z
N MET A 1 5.22 69.02 7.49
CA MET A 1 4.37 69.63 6.43
C MET A 1 4.81 69.28 5.00
N GLY A 2 6.09 68.98 4.73
CA GLY A 2 6.55 68.62 3.37
C GLY A 2 6.16 67.21 2.89
N GLU A 3 6.22 66.21 3.78
CA GLU A 3 5.96 64.80 3.46
C GLU A 3 4.50 64.53 3.06
N LEU A 4 3.54 65.15 3.76
CA LEU A 4 2.12 65.07 3.42
C LEU A 4 1.81 65.72 2.05
N LYS A 5 2.57 66.75 1.66
CA LYS A 5 2.47 67.35 0.32
C LYS A 5 3.02 66.42 -0.77
N GLY A 6 4.07 65.65 -0.46
CA GLY A 6 4.64 64.63 -1.34
C GLY A 6 3.69 63.45 -1.58
N ALA A 7 3.11 62.91 -0.49
CA ALA A 7 2.14 61.82 -0.57
C ALA A 7 0.86 62.22 -1.34
N ARG A 8 0.37 63.45 -1.14
CA ARG A 8 -0.82 63.94 -1.85
C ARG A 8 -0.59 64.11 -3.35
N LYS A 9 0.61 64.57 -3.74
CA LYS A 9 1.02 64.72 -5.14
C LYS A 9 1.29 63.36 -5.82
N GLN A 10 1.67 62.33 -5.04
CA GLN A 10 1.75 60.95 -5.52
C GLN A 10 0.35 60.36 -5.73
N LEU A 11 -0.58 60.57 -4.81
CA LEU A 11 -1.97 60.14 -4.94
C LEU A 11 -2.64 60.73 -6.19
N GLU A 12 -2.46 62.04 -6.40
CA GLU A 12 -3.00 62.77 -7.56
C GLU A 12 -2.42 62.28 -8.91
N ARG A 13 -1.24 61.62 -8.86
CA ARG A 13 -0.59 61.00 -10.03
C ARG A 13 -1.02 59.55 -10.25
N LEU A 14 -1.56 58.90 -9.22
CA LEU A 14 -2.13 57.55 -9.24
C LEU A 14 -3.62 57.56 -9.62
N ASP A 15 -4.31 58.70 -9.47
CA ASP A 15 -5.68 58.93 -9.96
C ASP A 15 -5.78 58.96 -11.49
N ASP A 16 -4.66 59.06 -12.21
CA ASP A 16 -4.62 58.79 -13.64
C ASP A 16 -4.67 57.25 -13.86
N PRO A 17 -5.75 56.73 -14.46
CA PRO A 17 -5.95 55.28 -14.60
C PRO A 17 -4.85 54.59 -15.40
N THR A 18 -4.16 55.31 -16.29
CA THR A 18 -3.04 54.74 -17.07
C THR A 18 -1.77 54.62 -16.24
N VAL A 19 -1.52 55.57 -15.34
CA VAL A 19 -0.36 55.57 -14.44
C VAL A 19 -0.56 54.55 -13.32
N GLY A 20 -1.75 54.50 -12.71
CA GLY A 20 -2.07 53.54 -11.65
C GLY A 20 -2.00 52.08 -12.12
N LEU A 21 -2.54 51.77 -13.30
CA LEU A 21 -2.51 50.41 -13.86
C LEU A 21 -1.08 49.98 -14.24
N SER A 22 -0.26 50.91 -14.75
CA SER A 22 1.15 50.63 -15.04
C SER A 22 1.98 50.37 -13.78
N ALA A 23 1.72 51.11 -12.70
CA ALA A 23 2.38 50.92 -11.41
C ALA A 23 2.01 49.57 -10.80
N LEU A 24 0.72 49.21 -10.80
CA LEU A 24 0.24 47.91 -10.32
C LEU A 24 0.80 46.74 -11.14
N HIS A 25 0.92 46.89 -12.47
CA HIS A 25 1.55 45.88 -13.32
C HIS A 25 3.05 45.73 -13.00
N GLY A 26 3.74 46.84 -12.70
CA GLY A 26 5.13 46.83 -12.24
C GLY A 26 5.32 46.12 -10.91
N GLU A 27 4.45 46.41 -9.93
CA GLU A 27 4.46 45.74 -8.62
C GLU A 27 4.13 44.25 -8.74
N LEU A 28 3.16 43.88 -9.59
CA LEU A 28 2.82 42.49 -9.85
C LEU A 28 3.98 41.73 -10.52
N ALA A 29 4.65 42.35 -11.49
CA ALA A 29 5.83 41.76 -12.13
C ALA A 29 6.99 41.58 -11.14
N GLN A 30 7.21 42.56 -10.26
CA GLN A 30 8.22 42.48 -9.21
C GLN A 30 7.90 41.42 -8.16
N ALA A 31 6.65 41.33 -7.72
CA ALA A 31 6.18 40.29 -6.81
C ALA A 31 6.35 38.90 -7.42
N ARG A 32 5.97 38.73 -8.70
CA ARG A 32 6.16 37.47 -9.44
C ARG A 32 7.63 37.07 -9.53
N MET A 33 8.53 38.01 -9.86
CA MET A 33 9.96 37.74 -9.90
C MET A 33 10.50 37.31 -8.53
N LYS A 34 10.09 38.00 -7.46
CA LYS A 34 10.52 37.66 -6.10
C LYS A 34 10.01 36.29 -5.64
N ILE A 35 8.75 35.97 -5.95
CA ILE A 35 8.19 34.63 -5.67
C ILE A 35 8.97 33.58 -6.46
N GLN A 36 9.26 33.82 -7.73
CA GLN A 36 10.00 32.89 -8.56
C GLN A 36 11.42 32.66 -8.03
N GLU A 37 12.11 33.70 -7.55
CA GLU A 37 13.43 33.59 -6.92
C GLU A 37 13.38 32.75 -5.63
N VAL A 38 12.42 33.03 -4.74
CA VAL A 38 12.25 32.27 -3.50
C VAL A 38 11.92 30.80 -3.79
N VAL A 39 11.05 30.53 -4.77
CA VAL A 39 10.71 29.16 -5.18
C VAL A 39 11.92 28.46 -5.80
N GLN A 40 12.67 29.12 -6.67
CA GLN A 40 13.87 28.53 -7.28
C GLN A 40 14.93 28.20 -6.21
N ASN A 41 15.18 29.11 -5.27
CA ASN A 41 16.10 28.91 -4.16
C ASN A 41 15.63 27.80 -3.21
N GLY A 42 14.32 27.73 -2.94
CA GLY A 42 13.74 26.64 -2.15
C GLY A 42 13.88 25.28 -2.84
N VAL A 43 13.61 25.22 -4.14
CA VAL A 43 13.72 23.97 -4.93
C VAL A 43 15.17 23.50 -5.04
N THR A 44 16.15 24.39 -5.17
CA THR A 44 17.56 24.00 -5.15
C THR A 44 18.00 23.50 -3.77
N GLY A 45 17.56 24.15 -2.69
CA GLY A 45 17.78 23.69 -1.32
C GLY A 45 17.23 22.29 -1.08
N LEU A 46 15.95 22.06 -1.41
CA LEU A 46 15.29 20.76 -1.26
C LEU A 46 15.96 19.66 -2.10
N ARG A 47 16.47 20.00 -3.29
CA ARG A 47 17.23 19.02 -4.11
C ARG A 47 18.54 18.62 -3.45
N GLU A 48 19.23 19.54 -2.79
CA GLU A 48 20.47 19.21 -2.08
C GLU A 48 20.20 18.39 -0.82
N GLU A 49 19.16 18.74 -0.06
CA GLU A 49 18.71 17.93 1.09
C GLU A 49 18.29 16.52 0.64
N ASN A 50 17.59 16.38 -0.48
CA ASN A 50 17.20 15.07 -1.01
C ASN A 50 18.43 14.24 -1.41
N ARG A 51 19.44 14.85 -2.03
CA ARG A 51 20.71 14.16 -2.34
C ARG A 51 21.41 13.71 -1.07
N GLU A 52 21.44 14.54 -0.04
CA GLU A 52 22.07 14.23 1.23
C GLU A 52 21.32 13.10 1.97
N LEU A 53 19.99 13.12 1.97
CA LEU A 53 19.19 12.03 2.52
C LEU A 53 19.46 10.70 1.80
N ARG A 54 19.57 10.71 0.47
CA ARG A 54 19.94 9.51 -0.31
C ARG A 54 21.32 9.02 0.07
N ARG A 55 22.32 9.90 0.18
CA ARG A 55 23.67 9.53 0.64
C ARG A 55 23.65 8.88 2.03
N ARG A 56 22.84 9.41 2.96
CA ARG A 56 22.69 8.83 4.31
C ARG A 56 21.99 7.49 4.29
N GLN A 57 20.95 7.34 3.46
CA GLN A 57 20.25 6.07 3.28
C GLN A 57 21.17 5.01 2.68
N ASP A 58 21.92 5.34 1.63
CA ASP A 58 22.88 4.42 1.00
C ASP A 58 23.96 3.98 1.99
N LYS A 59 24.45 4.92 2.82
CA LYS A 59 25.38 4.59 3.90
C LYS A 59 24.75 3.64 4.92
N MET A 60 23.56 3.94 5.40
CA MET A 60 22.84 3.09 6.36
C MET A 60 22.54 1.69 5.81
N ILE A 61 22.18 1.58 4.52
CA ILE A 61 21.97 0.30 3.86
C ILE A 61 23.27 -0.48 3.81
N THR A 62 24.38 0.18 3.50
CA THR A 62 25.71 -0.45 3.48
C THR A 62 26.10 -0.96 4.87
N ASP A 63 25.95 -0.13 5.91
CA ASP A 63 26.23 -0.50 7.31
C ASP A 63 25.34 -1.68 7.77
N LEU A 64 24.07 -1.71 7.36
CA LEU A 64 23.15 -2.80 7.66
C LEU A 64 23.49 -4.09 6.90
N GLN A 65 23.99 -3.99 5.67
CA GLN A 65 24.47 -5.13 4.90
C GLN A 65 25.72 -5.72 5.54
N GLU A 66 26.66 -4.88 5.96
CA GLU A 66 27.89 -5.29 6.66
C GLU A 66 27.57 -6.04 7.95
N SER A 67 26.75 -5.47 8.84
CA SER A 67 26.33 -6.15 10.08
C SER A 67 25.56 -7.45 9.83
N ARG A 68 24.76 -7.53 8.76
CA ARG A 68 24.06 -8.77 8.38
C ARG A 68 25.04 -9.84 7.88
N GLU A 69 26.09 -9.44 7.17
CA GLU A 69 27.15 -10.34 6.73
C GLU A 69 27.97 -10.86 7.92
N GLU A 70 28.30 -9.99 8.88
CA GLU A 70 28.94 -10.37 10.14
C GLU A 70 28.12 -11.42 10.91
N VAL A 71 26.82 -11.16 11.13
CA VAL A 71 25.94 -12.11 11.84
C VAL A 71 25.82 -13.44 11.10
N ARG A 72 25.76 -13.43 9.76
CA ARG A 72 25.75 -14.67 8.97
C ARG A 72 27.05 -15.43 9.10
N GLN A 73 28.18 -14.73 9.10
CA GLN A 73 29.49 -15.34 9.26
C GLN A 73 29.64 -15.97 10.65
N GLU A 74 29.18 -15.29 11.71
CA GLU A 74 29.15 -15.87 13.06
C GLU A 74 28.24 -17.10 13.16
N ILE A 75 27.05 -17.06 12.57
CA ILE A 75 26.14 -18.22 12.52
C ILE A 75 26.81 -19.40 11.80
N GLN A 76 27.49 -19.14 10.67
CA GLN A 76 28.20 -20.20 9.94
C GLN A 76 29.36 -20.76 10.75
N GLN A 77 30.15 -19.92 11.42
CA GLN A 77 31.24 -20.36 12.29
C GLN A 77 30.72 -21.23 13.45
N LEU A 78 29.62 -20.83 14.09
CA LEU A 78 28.97 -21.61 15.15
C LEU A 78 28.43 -22.95 14.62
N ARG A 79 27.90 -22.98 13.39
CA ARG A 79 27.44 -24.21 12.72
C ARG A 79 28.60 -25.16 12.45
N ASP A 80 29.69 -24.66 11.87
CA ASP A 80 30.88 -25.46 11.55
C ASP A 80 31.51 -26.04 12.83
N LEU A 81 31.55 -25.26 13.91
CA LEU A 81 32.01 -25.72 15.22
C LEU A 81 31.08 -26.80 15.80
N ALA A 82 29.76 -26.63 15.69
CA ALA A 82 28.79 -27.63 16.11
C ALA A 82 28.89 -28.94 15.31
N ASP A 83 29.11 -28.86 13.99
CA ASP A 83 29.28 -30.03 13.12
C ASP A 83 30.62 -30.76 13.41
N LEU A 84 31.69 -30.02 13.71
CA LEU A 84 32.95 -30.58 14.20
C LEU A 84 32.72 -31.36 15.50
N LEU A 85 32.04 -30.76 16.48
CA LEU A 85 31.71 -31.42 17.75
C LEU A 85 30.79 -32.64 17.55
N ARG A 86 29.86 -32.59 16.59
CA ARG A 86 28.98 -33.70 16.25
C ARG A 86 29.73 -34.88 15.63
N GLY A 87 30.81 -34.63 14.88
CA GLY A 87 31.70 -35.68 14.35
C GLY A 87 32.44 -36.47 15.44
N PHE A 88 32.59 -35.91 16.64
CA PHE A 88 33.18 -36.58 17.80
C PHE A 88 32.17 -37.40 18.62
N ILE A 89 30.87 -37.32 18.31
CA ILE A 89 29.84 -38.14 18.95
C ILE A 89 29.70 -39.43 18.12
N PRO A 90 30.04 -40.62 18.66
CA PRO A 90 29.87 -41.86 17.93
C PRO A 90 28.39 -42.09 17.62
N ALA A 91 28.08 -42.37 16.35
CA ALA A 91 26.73 -42.65 15.88
C ALA A 91 26.16 -43.87 16.61
N ALA A 92 25.20 -43.64 17.50
CA ALA A 92 24.37 -44.71 18.04
C ALA A 92 23.58 -45.32 16.85
N ALA A 93 23.84 -46.60 16.60
CA ALA A 93 23.22 -47.38 15.53
C ALA A 93 21.69 -47.29 15.57
N PRO A 94 20.99 -47.37 14.41
CA PRO A 94 19.54 -47.27 14.38
C PRO A 94 18.94 -48.48 15.09
N ALA A 95 18.25 -48.22 16.21
CA ALA A 95 17.48 -49.23 16.91
C ALA A 95 16.39 -49.78 15.97
N ALA A 96 16.36 -51.11 15.89
CA ALA A 96 15.46 -51.89 15.07
C ALA A 96 13.98 -51.48 15.26
N ALA A 97 13.26 -51.41 14.14
CA ALA A 97 11.82 -51.23 14.10
C ALA A 97 11.08 -52.41 14.78
N PRO A 98 10.10 -52.18 15.67
CA PRO A 98 9.17 -53.22 16.08
C PRO A 98 7.96 -53.28 15.13
N GLN A 99 7.68 -54.50 14.68
CA GLN A 99 6.55 -54.88 13.84
C GLN A 99 5.19 -54.65 14.55
N GLN A 100 4.19 -54.29 13.76
CA GLN A 100 2.78 -54.16 14.15
C GLN A 100 2.12 -55.53 14.41
N ALA A 101 1.29 -55.61 15.47
CA ALA A 101 0.13 -56.51 15.55
C ALA A 101 -0.93 -55.95 16.55
N PRO A 102 -2.22 -55.83 16.18
CA PRO A 102 -3.35 -55.56 17.09
C PRO A 102 -4.31 -56.78 17.20
N PRO A 103 -5.48 -56.72 17.89
CA PRO A 103 -5.86 -56.11 19.18
C PRO A 103 -6.69 -57.06 20.11
N GLY A 104 -6.88 -56.69 21.39
CA GLY A 104 -7.92 -57.21 22.29
C GLY A 104 -7.71 -56.69 23.73
N ALA A 105 -8.48 -55.73 24.24
CA ALA A 105 -9.85 -55.76 24.80
C ALA A 105 -9.90 -56.04 26.33
N GLY A 106 -10.44 -55.07 27.10
CA GLY A 106 -10.91 -55.15 28.50
C GLY A 106 -9.92 -54.60 29.55
N ALA A 107 -10.14 -53.43 30.18
CA ALA A 107 -11.04 -53.16 31.35
C ALA A 107 -10.59 -53.93 32.60
N ASP A 108 -10.45 -53.43 33.83
CA ASP A 108 -10.91 -52.22 34.54
C ASP A 108 -10.19 -52.16 35.93
N ALA A 109 -10.17 -50.96 36.53
CA ALA A 109 -10.08 -50.56 37.95
C ALA A 109 -9.02 -51.11 38.96
N GLY A 110 -8.42 -50.17 39.73
CA GLY A 110 -7.40 -50.34 40.79
C GLY A 110 -7.92 -50.85 42.16
N PRO A 111 -7.41 -50.43 43.36
CA PRO A 111 -6.42 -49.39 43.70
C PRO A 111 -5.32 -49.87 44.71
N GLY A 112 -4.34 -49.01 45.04
CA GLY A 112 -3.37 -49.28 46.13
C GLY A 112 -2.33 -48.17 46.32
N GLN A 113 -2.39 -47.54 47.48
CA GLN A 113 -1.71 -46.32 47.92
C GLN A 113 -0.30 -46.56 48.51
N ASP A 114 0.43 -45.45 48.65
CA ASP A 114 1.50 -45.14 49.61
C ASP A 114 2.97 -45.46 49.31
N GLY A 115 3.81 -44.41 49.37
CA GLY A 115 5.27 -44.53 49.41
C GLY A 115 6.03 -43.25 49.03
N ASN A 116 5.87 -42.21 49.84
CA ASN A 116 6.49 -40.90 49.74
C ASN A 116 8.03 -40.94 49.99
N ALA A 117 8.84 -40.27 49.15
CA ALA A 117 10.06 -39.57 49.59
C ALA A 117 10.70 -38.78 48.43
N ALA A 118 10.67 -37.46 48.57
CA ALA A 118 11.13 -36.43 47.66
C ALA A 118 12.67 -36.37 47.50
N THR A 119 13.11 -35.86 46.35
CA THR A 119 14.15 -34.81 46.33
C THR A 119 14.01 -33.94 45.08
N ALA A 120 13.39 -32.77 45.30
CA ALA A 120 13.78 -31.45 44.80
C ALA A 120 14.18 -31.28 43.31
N GLY A 121 13.29 -30.63 42.53
CA GLY A 121 13.73 -29.55 41.63
C GLY A 121 14.11 -28.29 42.44
N PRO A 122 14.02 -27.05 41.93
CA PRO A 122 13.50 -26.66 40.61
C PRO A 122 14.11 -25.34 40.02
N SER A 123 13.48 -24.90 38.92
CA SER A 123 13.12 -23.49 38.60
C SER A 123 14.16 -22.43 38.21
N THR A 124 13.88 -21.84 37.04
CA THR A 124 13.65 -20.41 36.77
C THR A 124 13.82 -19.45 37.95
N PRO A 125 14.34 -18.24 37.69
CA PRO A 125 13.86 -17.07 38.41
C PRO A 125 13.48 -15.93 37.45
N GLN A 126 12.20 -15.58 37.50
CA GLN A 126 11.73 -14.22 37.33
C GLN A 126 11.10 -13.81 38.66
N ALA A 127 11.67 -12.79 39.33
CA ALA A 127 11.01 -11.97 40.36
C ALA A 127 11.87 -10.73 40.66
N ALA A 128 11.29 -9.54 40.42
CA ALA A 128 11.56 -8.31 41.18
C ALA A 128 10.72 -8.37 42.50
N PRO A 129 10.54 -7.31 43.35
CA PRO A 129 11.03 -5.91 43.39
C PRO A 129 11.37 -5.41 44.85
N ASP A 130 11.58 -4.10 45.08
CA ASP A 130 10.95 -3.37 46.22
C ASP A 130 11.08 -1.82 46.21
N HIS A 131 9.92 -1.18 46.49
CA HIS A 131 9.58 0.12 47.15
C HIS A 131 10.30 1.45 46.79
N ASP A 132 9.68 2.63 46.60
CA ASP A 132 8.41 3.27 47.07
C ASP A 132 8.03 4.46 46.14
N ASP A 133 6.74 4.67 45.75
CA ASP A 133 5.73 5.64 46.28
C ASP A 133 5.84 7.05 45.59
N GLN A 134 4.85 7.75 45.02
CA GLN A 134 3.39 7.93 45.19
C GLN A 134 2.72 8.31 43.83
N GLY A 135 1.55 7.78 43.46
CA GLY A 135 0.22 8.43 43.64
C GLY A 135 -0.29 8.95 42.27
N GLU A 136 -1.53 8.79 41.79
CA GLU A 136 -2.80 8.31 42.33
C GLU A 136 -3.70 7.86 41.15
N ASN A 137 -4.64 6.96 41.47
CA ASN A 137 -6.00 6.80 40.92
C ASN A 137 -6.27 6.09 39.56
N MET A 138 -6.80 4.85 39.69
CA MET A 138 -8.10 4.32 39.18
C MET A 138 -8.73 5.03 37.95
N GLU A 139 -9.31 4.37 36.94
CA GLU A 139 -10.10 3.13 36.97
C GLU A 139 -10.39 2.62 35.55
N HIS A 140 -10.41 1.28 35.44
CA HIS A 140 -10.98 0.38 34.44
C HIS A 140 -11.85 0.88 33.28
N ALA A 141 -11.46 0.48 32.06
CA ALA A 141 -12.37 -0.14 31.11
C ALA A 141 -11.71 -1.37 30.47
N ALA A 142 -12.12 -2.55 30.93
CA ALA A 142 -11.79 -3.83 30.34
C ALA A 142 -12.68 -4.11 29.13
N GLY A 143 -12.10 -4.73 28.11
CA GLY A 143 -12.80 -5.70 27.25
C GLY A 143 -13.18 -5.19 25.85
N GLN A 144 -12.42 -5.60 24.84
CA GLN A 144 -12.84 -6.58 23.82
C GLN A 144 -11.90 -6.52 22.60
N GLU A 145 -10.88 -7.39 22.57
CA GLU A 145 -10.33 -7.84 21.30
C GLU A 145 -11.14 -9.07 20.85
N PRO A 146 -11.75 -9.08 19.65
CA PRO A 146 -12.36 -10.28 19.11
C PRO A 146 -11.25 -11.21 18.60
N ARG A 147 -11.01 -12.25 19.40
CA ARG A 147 -10.19 -13.42 19.04
C ARG A 147 -10.84 -14.12 17.84
N LYS A 148 -10.36 -13.87 16.63
CA LYS A 148 -10.80 -14.62 15.42
C LYS A 148 -10.41 -16.09 15.57
N ALA A 149 -11.38 -16.96 15.35
CA ALA A 149 -11.26 -18.41 15.44
C ALA A 149 -10.47 -18.95 14.24
N ALA A 150 -9.31 -19.53 14.51
CA ALA A 150 -8.54 -20.31 13.54
C ALA A 150 -9.26 -21.65 13.30
N GLY A 151 -9.90 -21.82 12.14
CA GLY A 151 -10.56 -23.08 11.78
C GLY A 151 -11.27 -23.14 10.43
N SER A 152 -11.66 -22.01 9.83
CA SER A 152 -12.48 -21.99 8.60
C SER A 152 -11.78 -21.41 7.36
N GLU A 153 -10.62 -20.78 7.54
CA GLU A 153 -10.02 -19.91 6.51
C GLU A 153 -9.46 -20.61 5.24
N PRO A 154 -8.83 -21.81 5.29
CA PRO A 154 -8.20 -22.36 4.08
C PRO A 154 -9.20 -22.90 3.05
N GLU A 155 -10.38 -23.38 3.48
CA GLU A 155 -11.41 -23.88 2.57
C GLU A 155 -12.19 -22.72 1.90
N GLU A 156 -12.48 -21.66 2.65
CA GLU A 156 -13.14 -20.45 2.14
C GLU A 156 -12.23 -19.69 1.14
N GLU A 157 -10.94 -19.53 1.44
CA GLU A 157 -9.97 -18.89 0.54
C GLU A 157 -9.79 -19.68 -0.76
N THR A 158 -9.72 -21.01 -0.66
CA THR A 158 -9.63 -21.89 -1.84
C THR A 158 -10.90 -21.82 -2.69
N GLY A 159 -12.08 -21.78 -2.06
CA GLY A 159 -13.36 -21.60 -2.74
C GLY A 159 -13.44 -20.27 -3.49
N LEU A 160 -13.05 -19.17 -2.84
CA LEU A 160 -13.03 -17.84 -3.44
C LEU A 160 -12.05 -17.78 -4.63
N LYS A 161 -10.84 -18.33 -4.48
CA LYS A 161 -9.86 -18.40 -5.57
C LYS A 161 -10.41 -19.16 -6.79
N ASN A 162 -11.05 -20.31 -6.56
CA ASN A 162 -11.66 -21.10 -7.64
C ASN A 162 -12.81 -20.33 -8.33
N ALA A 163 -13.63 -19.61 -7.56
CA ALA A 163 -14.70 -18.78 -8.12
C ALA A 163 -14.16 -17.62 -8.98
N ILE A 164 -13.10 -16.94 -8.52
CA ILE A 164 -12.40 -15.89 -9.27
C ILE A 164 -11.83 -16.45 -10.58
N GLU A 165 -11.12 -17.58 -10.53
CA GLU A 165 -10.55 -18.19 -11.73
C GLU A 165 -11.62 -18.62 -12.74
N ALA A 166 -12.75 -19.17 -12.27
CA ALA A 166 -13.87 -19.53 -13.13
C ALA A 166 -14.49 -18.31 -13.81
N ALA A 167 -14.73 -17.23 -13.07
CA ALA A 167 -15.27 -15.98 -13.60
C ALA A 167 -14.32 -15.31 -14.61
N TYR A 168 -13.01 -15.34 -14.33
CA TYR A 168 -11.99 -14.83 -15.26
C TYR A 168 -11.96 -15.61 -16.58
N ARG A 169 -12.04 -16.95 -16.54
CA ARG A 169 -12.10 -17.78 -17.76
C ARG A 169 -13.42 -17.60 -18.53
N GLY A 170 -14.53 -17.44 -17.82
CA GLY A 170 -15.85 -17.18 -18.42
C GLY A 170 -15.90 -15.86 -19.19
N THR A 171 -15.27 -14.81 -18.66
CA THR A 171 -15.17 -13.50 -19.32
C THR A 171 -14.19 -13.51 -20.51
N ALA A 172 -13.07 -14.26 -20.43
CA ALA A 172 -12.12 -14.40 -21.53
C ALA A 172 -12.64 -15.19 -22.74
N THR A 173 -13.59 -16.11 -22.52
CA THR A 173 -14.15 -16.96 -23.58
C THR A 173 -15.36 -16.31 -24.29
N GLY A 174 -15.98 -15.29 -23.69
CA GLY A 174 -17.16 -14.59 -24.23
C GLY A 174 -16.90 -13.62 -25.39
N ALA A 175 -15.65 -13.44 -25.83
CA ALA A 175 -15.29 -12.52 -26.91
C ALA A 175 -15.45 -13.10 -28.34
N VAL A 176 -15.84 -14.37 -28.49
CA VAL A 176 -16.02 -15.01 -29.81
C VAL A 176 -17.44 -15.61 -29.91
N LEU A 177 -18.30 -14.89 -30.65
CA LEU A 177 -19.59 -15.29 -31.26
C LEU A 177 -20.92 -15.06 -30.49
N ALA A 178 -21.67 -14.07 -31.03
CA ALA A 178 -23.12 -14.07 -31.33
C ALA A 178 -24.17 -13.60 -30.27
N PRO A 179 -25.36 -13.13 -30.72
CA PRO A 179 -26.09 -12.00 -30.13
C PRO A 179 -27.30 -12.35 -29.23
N VAL A 180 -27.64 -11.38 -28.36
CA VAL A 180 -28.91 -11.05 -27.68
C VAL A 180 -29.97 -12.16 -27.51
N ALA A 181 -30.08 -12.67 -26.27
CA ALA A 181 -31.30 -13.14 -25.57
C ALA A 181 -30.81 -13.65 -24.20
N THR A 182 -31.28 -13.28 -23.00
CA THR A 182 -32.53 -12.72 -22.47
C THR A 182 -32.16 -11.99 -21.17
N GLY A 183 -33.03 -11.09 -20.70
CA GLY A 183 -32.80 -10.25 -19.52
C GLY A 183 -32.74 -11.02 -18.19
N GLN A 184 -31.63 -11.70 -17.92
CA GLN A 184 -31.17 -11.88 -16.56
C GLN A 184 -30.53 -10.56 -16.13
N MET A 185 -31.16 -9.87 -15.16
CA MET A 185 -30.39 -8.92 -14.35
C MET A 185 -29.17 -9.69 -13.81
N PRO A 186 -27.95 -9.14 -13.92
CA PRO A 186 -26.79 -9.77 -13.32
C PRO A 186 -27.11 -9.98 -11.83
N GLN A 187 -27.07 -11.23 -11.39
CA GLN A 187 -26.98 -11.53 -9.97
C GLN A 187 -25.83 -10.66 -9.42
N PRO A 188 -25.96 -10.02 -8.24
CA PRO A 188 -24.86 -9.23 -7.71
C PRO A 188 -23.67 -10.17 -7.58
N GLU A 189 -22.71 -10.04 -8.50
CA GLU A 189 -21.45 -10.76 -8.41
C GLU A 189 -20.86 -10.42 -7.06
N ASP A 190 -20.40 -11.44 -6.33
CA ASP A 190 -19.71 -11.22 -5.07
C ASP A 190 -18.62 -10.18 -5.31
N PRO A 191 -18.63 -9.03 -4.60
CA PRO A 191 -17.70 -7.96 -4.86
C PRO A 191 -16.25 -8.42 -4.70
N GLN A 192 -15.98 -9.42 -3.84
CA GLN A 192 -14.64 -10.02 -3.70
C GLN A 192 -14.23 -10.80 -4.95
N VAL A 193 -15.16 -11.54 -5.57
CA VAL A 193 -14.91 -12.25 -6.84
C VAL A 193 -14.67 -11.26 -7.97
N ALA A 194 -15.50 -10.22 -8.08
CA ALA A 194 -15.35 -9.17 -9.09
C ALA A 194 -13.99 -8.44 -8.96
N HIS A 195 -13.55 -8.16 -7.73
CA HIS A 195 -12.23 -7.60 -7.49
C HIS A 195 -11.10 -8.56 -7.89
N GLY A 196 -11.20 -9.83 -7.53
CA GLY A 196 -10.21 -10.84 -7.92
C GLY A 196 -10.07 -10.96 -9.44
N VAL A 197 -11.19 -10.94 -10.18
CA VAL A 197 -11.19 -10.93 -11.65
C VAL A 197 -10.48 -9.68 -12.19
N LEU A 198 -10.72 -8.51 -11.58
CA LEU A 198 -10.07 -7.26 -11.95
C LEU A 198 -8.55 -7.32 -11.75
N LEU A 199 -8.07 -7.94 -10.67
CA LEU A 199 -6.64 -8.13 -10.41
C LEU A 199 -6.00 -9.05 -11.47
N LEU A 200 -6.69 -10.13 -11.88
CA LEU A 200 -6.23 -11.01 -12.95
C LEU A 200 -6.16 -10.29 -14.30
N LYS A 201 -7.15 -9.44 -14.61
CA LYS A 201 -7.10 -8.57 -15.81
C LYS A 201 -5.93 -7.61 -15.75
N ALA A 202 -5.70 -6.94 -14.61
CA ALA A 202 -4.57 -6.03 -14.43
C ALA A 202 -3.21 -6.74 -14.55
N ALA A 203 -3.10 -7.99 -14.10
CA ALA A 203 -1.91 -8.82 -14.28
C ALA A 203 -1.60 -9.11 -15.75
N GLY A 204 -2.63 -9.15 -16.61
CA GLY A 204 -2.50 -9.34 -18.05
C GLY A 204 -2.06 -8.08 -18.81
N VAL A 205 -2.12 -6.90 -18.20
CA VAL A 205 -1.80 -5.62 -18.86
C VAL A 205 -0.28 -5.41 -18.94
N ALA A 206 0.23 -5.16 -20.15
CA ALA A 206 1.66 -4.84 -20.32
C ALA A 206 1.99 -3.44 -19.78
N SER A 207 1.14 -2.46 -20.09
CA SER A 207 1.25 -1.10 -19.58
C SER A 207 -0.13 -0.43 -19.50
N ALA A 208 -0.39 0.33 -18.44
CA ALA A 208 -1.58 1.14 -18.28
C ALA A 208 -1.20 2.62 -18.27
N GLU A 209 -1.65 3.36 -19.28
CA GLU A 209 -1.52 4.81 -19.34
C GLU A 209 -2.66 5.45 -18.54
N LEU A 210 -2.33 6.01 -17.38
CA LEU A 210 -3.26 6.81 -16.59
C LEU A 210 -3.23 8.27 -17.07
N VAL A 211 -4.40 8.83 -17.38
CA VAL A 211 -4.59 10.26 -17.66
C VAL A 211 -5.53 10.85 -16.62
N LEU A 212 -5.03 11.76 -15.79
CA LEU A 212 -5.72 12.24 -14.60
C LEU A 212 -5.19 13.59 -14.11
N HIS A 213 -5.93 14.27 -13.24
CA HIS A 213 -5.48 15.53 -12.64
C HIS A 213 -4.28 15.29 -11.71
N ARG A 214 -3.36 16.25 -11.62
CA ARG A 214 -2.15 16.14 -10.78
C ARG A 214 -2.45 15.76 -9.33
N ASP A 215 -3.46 16.37 -8.72
CA ASP A 215 -3.80 16.07 -7.32
C ASP A 215 -4.32 14.62 -7.16
N THR A 216 -5.03 14.09 -8.16
CA THR A 216 -5.45 12.69 -8.18
C THR A 216 -4.24 11.76 -8.31
N TRP A 217 -3.19 12.16 -9.02
CA TRP A 217 -1.93 11.41 -9.09
C TRP A 217 -1.25 11.38 -7.73
N GLU A 218 -1.15 12.53 -7.08
CA GLU A 218 -0.52 12.67 -5.77
C GLU A 218 -1.26 11.79 -4.75
N PHE A 219 -2.60 11.77 -4.76
CA PHE A 219 -3.40 10.84 -3.96
C PHE A 219 -3.07 9.37 -4.27
N LEU A 220 -3.16 8.93 -5.53
CA LEU A 220 -2.95 7.52 -5.90
C LEU A 220 -1.51 7.05 -5.62
N SER A 221 -0.53 7.91 -5.88
CA SER A 221 0.88 7.59 -5.65
C SER A 221 1.22 7.55 -4.16
N ALA A 222 0.69 8.48 -3.36
CA ALA A 222 0.83 8.44 -1.91
C ALA A 222 0.16 7.20 -1.30
N LEU A 223 -1.02 6.83 -1.82
CA LEU A 223 -1.75 5.66 -1.34
C LEU A 223 -1.00 4.36 -1.64
N ALA A 224 -0.36 4.25 -2.81
CA ALA A 224 0.27 3.02 -3.25
C ALA A 224 1.77 2.90 -2.92
N VAL A 225 2.43 3.97 -2.46
CA VAL A 225 3.90 4.03 -2.33
C VAL A 225 4.47 2.94 -1.41
N ASP A 226 3.74 2.60 -0.35
CA ASP A 226 4.17 1.61 0.65
C ASP A 226 3.83 0.17 0.25
N HIS A 227 3.05 -0.03 -0.81
CA HIS A 227 2.69 -1.37 -1.26
C HIS A 227 3.87 -2.05 -1.98
N GLY A 228 4.28 -3.24 -1.52
CA GLY A 228 5.51 -3.91 -2.00
C GLY A 228 5.57 -4.22 -3.51
N HIS A 229 4.42 -4.20 -4.19
CA HIS A 229 4.33 -4.36 -5.64
C HIS A 229 4.26 -3.05 -6.44
N PHE A 230 4.08 -1.90 -5.78
CA PHE A 230 4.07 -0.62 -6.47
C PHE A 230 5.48 -0.21 -6.90
N ARG A 231 5.56 0.43 -8.06
CA ARG A 231 6.78 1.01 -8.60
C ARG A 231 6.41 2.34 -9.21
N THR A 232 7.09 3.39 -8.79
CA THR A 232 6.88 4.72 -9.34
C THR A 232 7.21 4.71 -10.84
N PRO A 233 6.32 5.20 -11.70
CA PRO A 233 6.58 5.35 -13.12
C PRO A 233 7.90 6.08 -13.37
N PRO A 234 8.71 5.66 -14.36
CA PRO A 234 9.94 6.34 -14.72
C PRO A 234 9.70 7.73 -15.32
N ALA A 235 8.50 7.97 -15.88
CA ALA A 235 8.08 9.25 -16.42
C ALA A 235 6.64 9.55 -16.02
N VAL A 236 6.41 10.76 -15.52
CA VAL A 236 5.11 11.39 -15.34
C VAL A 236 5.14 12.63 -16.21
N GLU A 237 4.39 12.62 -17.30
CA GLU A 237 4.36 13.71 -18.26
C GLU A 237 3.27 14.70 -17.88
N ASP A 238 3.63 15.98 -17.72
CA ASP A 238 2.63 17.03 -17.58
C ASP A 238 1.89 17.23 -18.92
N VAL A 239 0.58 17.07 -18.86
CA VAL A 239 -0.35 17.35 -19.95
C VAL A 239 -0.98 18.73 -19.71
N LYS A 240 -1.51 19.37 -20.76
CA LYS A 240 -2.25 20.63 -20.61
C LYS A 240 -3.41 20.50 -19.62
N GLU A 241 -3.71 21.61 -18.94
CA GLU A 241 -4.83 21.79 -18.00
C GLU A 241 -4.65 21.09 -16.65
N GLY A 242 -3.43 21.05 -16.10
CA GLY A 242 -3.17 20.47 -14.77
C GLY A 242 -3.29 18.95 -14.70
N ARG A 243 -3.37 18.30 -15.87
CA ARG A 243 -3.38 16.85 -15.99
C ARG A 243 -1.99 16.30 -16.15
N ILE A 244 -1.84 15.04 -15.79
CA ILE A 244 -0.63 14.27 -15.98
C ILE A 244 -0.95 12.98 -16.73
N LYS A 245 0.06 12.46 -17.41
CA LYS A 245 0.05 11.13 -18.02
C LYS A 245 1.14 10.30 -17.33
N ALA A 246 0.74 9.18 -16.74
CA ALA A 246 1.66 8.27 -16.05
C ALA A 246 1.49 6.84 -16.60
N ALA A 247 2.60 6.21 -16.98
CA ALA A 247 2.60 4.82 -17.43
C ALA A 247 2.86 3.88 -16.25
N LEU A 248 1.86 3.09 -15.86
CA LEU A 248 1.97 2.05 -14.84
C LEU A 248 2.19 0.67 -15.47
N SER A 249 2.98 -0.17 -14.82
CA SER A 249 3.02 -1.59 -15.14
C SER A 249 1.77 -2.30 -14.60
N GLY A 250 1.37 -3.44 -15.16
CA GLY A 250 0.29 -4.26 -14.60
C GLY A 250 0.49 -4.59 -13.12
N ARG A 251 1.74 -4.85 -12.69
CA ARG A 251 2.10 -5.06 -11.28
C ARG A 251 1.82 -3.85 -10.39
N SER A 252 2.13 -2.65 -10.88
CA SER A 252 1.86 -1.40 -10.15
C SER A 252 0.37 -1.08 -10.13
N LEU A 253 -0.35 -1.42 -11.20
CA LEU A 253 -1.80 -1.27 -11.29
C LEU A 253 -2.53 -2.20 -10.29
N ILE A 254 -2.06 -3.44 -10.12
CA ILE A 254 -2.53 -4.37 -9.08
C ILE A 254 -2.38 -3.73 -7.70
N ALA A 255 -1.21 -3.14 -7.40
CA ALA A 255 -0.97 -2.48 -6.12
C ALA A 255 -1.98 -1.35 -5.85
N VAL A 256 -2.19 -0.48 -6.85
CA VAL A 256 -3.17 0.61 -6.76
C VAL A 256 -4.59 0.07 -6.54
N LEU A 257 -4.99 -0.99 -7.24
CA LEU A 257 -6.31 -1.60 -7.09
C LEU A 257 -6.53 -2.22 -5.71
N ILE A 258 -5.52 -2.86 -5.13
CA ILE A 258 -5.57 -3.43 -3.79
C ILE A 258 -5.72 -2.33 -2.76
N GLU A 259 -4.91 -1.27 -2.84
CA GLU A 259 -4.99 -0.19 -1.85
C GLU A 259 -6.30 0.58 -1.95
N LEU A 260 -6.78 0.89 -3.17
CA LEU A 260 -8.09 1.49 -3.36
C LEU A 260 -9.24 0.62 -2.82
N TRP A 261 -9.12 -0.70 -2.96
CA TRP A 261 -10.06 -1.66 -2.39
C TRP A 261 -10.02 -1.68 -0.86
N ASN A 262 -8.82 -1.65 -0.26
CA ASN A 262 -8.66 -1.59 1.18
C ASN A 262 -9.25 -0.29 1.71
N THR A 263 -8.86 0.86 1.15
CA THR A 263 -9.37 2.17 1.59
C THR A 263 -10.89 2.26 1.48
N ARG A 264 -11.51 1.83 0.38
CA ARG A 264 -12.98 1.88 0.26
C ARG A 264 -13.72 0.92 1.19
N THR A 265 -13.06 -0.13 1.70
CA THR A 265 -13.67 -1.10 2.61
C THR A 265 -13.41 -0.77 4.08
N THR A 266 -12.34 -0.05 4.40
CA THR A 266 -11.95 0.29 5.79
C THR A 266 -12.22 1.74 6.17
N ALA A 267 -12.15 2.69 5.23
CA ALA A 267 -12.39 4.11 5.49
C ALA A 267 -13.85 4.36 5.87
N THR A 268 -14.10 5.38 6.68
CA THR A 268 -15.46 5.67 7.11
C THR A 268 -16.29 6.23 5.96
N VAL A 269 -17.55 5.80 5.87
CA VAL A 269 -18.47 6.30 4.86
C VAL A 269 -18.65 7.80 5.11
N LEU A 270 -18.37 8.61 4.08
CA LEU A 270 -18.34 10.10 4.07
C LEU A 270 -16.97 10.77 4.30
N GLU A 271 -15.90 10.02 4.53
CA GLU A 271 -14.54 10.59 4.46
C GLU A 271 -14.08 10.83 3.02
N ALA A 272 -13.20 11.83 2.85
CA ALA A 272 -12.65 12.19 1.54
C ALA A 272 -11.92 11.01 0.89
N ASP A 273 -11.16 10.24 1.68
CA ASP A 273 -10.41 9.07 1.20
C ASP A 273 -11.33 7.98 0.70
N TRP A 274 -12.46 7.73 1.39
CA TRP A 274 -13.48 6.79 0.92
C TRP A 274 -14.07 7.21 -0.43
N ALA A 275 -14.41 8.49 -0.59
CA ALA A 275 -15.00 9.02 -1.81
C ALA A 275 -14.01 8.99 -3.00
N LEU A 276 -12.76 9.41 -2.78
CA LEU A 276 -11.70 9.37 -3.78
C LEU A 276 -11.35 7.92 -4.15
N ALA A 277 -11.23 7.03 -3.17
CA ALA A 277 -10.92 5.62 -3.42
C ALA A 277 -12.04 4.92 -4.20
N THR A 278 -13.29 5.14 -3.80
CA THR A 278 -14.46 4.54 -4.47
C THR A 278 -14.59 5.00 -5.91
N THR A 279 -14.45 6.31 -6.16
CA THR A 279 -14.57 6.86 -7.52
C THR A 279 -13.41 6.43 -8.43
N ALA A 280 -12.17 6.50 -7.95
CA ALA A 280 -11.00 6.05 -8.71
C ALA A 280 -11.06 4.55 -9.00
N TYR A 281 -11.40 3.72 -8.00
CA TYR A 281 -11.56 2.28 -8.17
C TYR A 281 -12.59 1.95 -9.25
N ASN A 282 -13.79 2.53 -9.16
CA ASN A 282 -14.88 2.20 -10.08
C ASN A 282 -14.55 2.61 -11.52
N ARG A 283 -13.86 3.73 -11.73
CA ARG A 283 -13.41 4.17 -13.07
C ARG A 283 -12.34 3.26 -13.64
N ILE A 284 -11.33 2.92 -12.84
CA ILE A 284 -10.29 1.94 -13.26
C ILE A 284 -10.95 0.60 -13.58
N ALA A 285 -11.88 0.14 -12.75
CA ALA A 285 -12.60 -1.11 -12.95
C ALA A 285 -13.42 -1.11 -14.24
N ALA A 286 -14.10 -0.01 -14.57
CA ALA A 286 -14.88 0.13 -15.80
C ALA A 286 -13.99 0.04 -17.06
N GLU A 287 -12.85 0.73 -17.07
CA GLU A 287 -11.90 0.70 -18.19
C GLU A 287 -11.25 -0.69 -18.36
N LEU A 288 -10.86 -1.34 -17.26
CA LEU A 288 -10.33 -2.71 -17.31
C LEU A 288 -11.39 -3.75 -17.66
N ALA A 289 -12.66 -3.51 -17.35
CA ALA A 289 -13.72 -4.44 -17.72
C ALA A 289 -13.81 -4.62 -19.24
N GLY A 290 -13.55 -3.55 -20.01
CA GLY A 290 -13.52 -3.55 -21.47
C GLY A 290 -12.21 -4.03 -22.11
N ALA A 291 -11.12 -4.15 -21.34
CA ALA A 291 -9.86 -4.69 -21.84
C ALA A 291 -9.98 -6.21 -22.07
N THR A 292 -9.73 -6.65 -23.31
CA THR A 292 -9.99 -8.04 -23.74
C THR A 292 -8.72 -8.89 -23.91
N GLY A 293 -7.52 -8.30 -23.73
CA GLY A 293 -6.26 -8.95 -24.11
C GLY A 293 -5.17 -8.97 -23.05
N SER A 294 -4.41 -10.07 -23.04
CA SER A 294 -3.10 -10.17 -22.41
C SER A 294 -2.06 -9.45 -23.28
N GLY A 295 -1.26 -8.57 -22.67
CA GLY A 295 -0.19 -7.81 -23.34
C GLY A 295 -0.62 -6.46 -23.92
N GLU A 296 -1.88 -6.04 -23.72
CA GLU A 296 -2.38 -4.78 -24.25
C GLU A 296 -1.89 -3.58 -23.42
N THR A 297 -1.63 -2.46 -24.11
CA THR A 297 -1.46 -1.16 -23.47
C THR A 297 -2.82 -0.49 -23.36
N ILE A 298 -3.35 -0.37 -22.15
CA ILE A 298 -4.67 0.24 -21.91
C ILE A 298 -4.52 1.69 -21.51
N ARG A 299 -5.47 2.54 -21.91
CA ARG A 299 -5.53 3.94 -21.49
C ARG A 299 -6.72 4.14 -20.56
N ILE A 300 -6.46 4.58 -19.34
CA ILE A 300 -7.48 4.80 -18.31
C ILE A 300 -7.56 6.30 -18.05
N THR A 301 -8.72 6.88 -18.32
CA THR A 301 -8.96 8.30 -18.07
C THR A 301 -9.78 8.46 -16.79
N LEU A 302 -9.18 9.05 -15.76
CA LEU A 302 -9.85 9.27 -14.48
C LEU A 302 -10.45 10.68 -14.35
N ASP A 303 -10.24 11.55 -15.34
CA ASP A 303 -10.74 12.91 -15.37
C ASP A 303 -11.91 13.07 -16.35
N ASP A 304 -13.06 13.52 -15.85
CA ASP A 304 -14.22 13.82 -16.68
C ASP A 304 -13.95 15.11 -17.43
N ARG A 305 -13.64 15.00 -18.73
CA ARG A 305 -13.71 16.17 -19.59
C ARG A 305 -15.12 16.74 -19.48
N LEU A 306 -15.25 17.99 -19.04
CA LEU A 306 -16.27 18.85 -19.62
C LEU A 306 -15.95 18.89 -21.10
N GLY A 307 -16.67 18.09 -21.87
CA GLY A 307 -16.59 18.13 -23.32
C GLY A 307 -16.94 19.55 -23.75
N HIS A 308 -15.94 20.36 -24.04
CA HIS A 308 -16.06 21.31 -25.14
C HIS A 308 -16.28 20.46 -26.39
N THR A 309 -17.54 20.06 -26.57
CA THR A 309 -18.08 19.79 -27.89
C THR A 309 -17.79 21.05 -28.68
N GLY A 310 -16.81 20.95 -29.57
CA GLY A 310 -16.56 21.98 -30.55
C GLY A 310 -17.86 22.19 -31.31
N ILE A 311 -18.52 23.30 -31.03
CA ILE A 311 -19.40 23.91 -32.00
C ILE A 311 -18.43 24.37 -33.10
N GLU A 312 -18.23 23.53 -34.10
CA GLU A 312 -17.77 23.99 -35.40
C GLU A 312 -18.86 24.94 -35.90
N GLU A 313 -18.62 26.25 -35.78
CA GLU A 313 -19.35 27.26 -36.52
C GLU A 313 -19.06 27.04 -38.01
N GLY A 314 -20.09 26.58 -38.72
CA GLY A 314 -20.20 26.68 -40.17
C GLY A 314 -20.80 28.01 -40.59
#